data_AF-A0A3B0PCF9-F1
#
_entry.id   AF-A0A3B0PCF9-F1
#
_cell.length_a   1.000
_cell.length_b   1.000
_cell.length_c   1.000
_cell.angle_alpha   90.00
_cell.angle_beta   90.00
_cell.angle_gamma   90.00
#
_symmetry.space_group_name_H-M   'P 1'
#
loop_
_entity.id
_entity.type
_entity.pdbx_description
1 polymer ?
#
loop_
_entity_poly.entity_id
_entity_poly.type
_entity_poly.pdbx_seq_one_letter_code
_entity_poly.pdbx_strand_id
1 'polypeptide(L)'
;MKRKFKLLLALNASSIFVLTPLLTACVNREAINEELKRLNANNFDFNYPNKNQTYALDAKAEQFTTNSNDQIELVEPKIIQRVNQEAKATLQYRLKSLKTNLNAEIISDILTKEISGFKQGLSLEELITNEKEKLNKTNFTFDYPDKENTFIEEARLEKIQIKTNNNYQNVELKNLTHDLKTNSISFEYQIFMENFYGQKISSNVKKVTISGFKNKQASENQNSVDTFLASYTIAENPLINQDLNIKLYSTSISEQNAPYFLNLINDKEINLKIKNIKIDDNNLNQISFTLVAQKGDYTKEEQRTFTFKNDVASLTNGLSFNSIEELYDVDYAFLNSLAGNDLRNKTNLLNSAFSKKVEKLNNLFDYEINW
;
A
#
# COMPACT_ATOMS: atom_id res chain seq x y z
N MET A 1 -141.55 -8.96 -10.02
CA MET A 1 -142.11 -7.61 -10.28
C MET A 1 -140.95 -6.61 -10.23
N LYS A 2 -140.71 -5.91 -11.36
CA LYS A 2 -139.99 -4.62 -11.57
C LYS A 2 -138.57 -4.45 -10.93
N ARG A 3 -137.49 -4.51 -11.73
CA ARG A 3 -136.77 -3.39 -12.45
C ARG A 3 -136.05 -2.44 -11.47
N LYS A 4 -134.76 -2.08 -11.56
CA LYS A 4 -133.85 -1.65 -12.66
C LYS A 4 -132.38 -1.87 -12.18
N PHE A 5 -131.36 -2.32 -12.92
CA PHE A 5 -130.64 -1.83 -14.13
C PHE A 5 -130.00 -0.43 -14.05
N LYS A 6 -128.67 -0.37 -13.84
CA LYS A 6 -127.60 0.11 -14.77
C LYS A 6 -126.22 0.08 -14.05
N LEU A 7 -125.19 -0.63 -14.53
CA LEU A 7 -124.26 -0.32 -15.65
C LEU A 7 -123.33 0.87 -15.27
N LEU A 8 -122.00 0.92 -15.38
CA LEU A 8 -120.89 0.22 -16.07
C LEU A 8 -119.61 0.70 -15.29
N LEU A 9 -118.44 0.06 -15.25
CA LEU A 9 -117.37 0.11 -16.26
C LEU A 9 -116.10 -0.57 -15.68
N ALA A 10 -115.38 -1.28 -16.55
CA ALA A 10 -114.19 -2.07 -16.29
C ALA A 10 -112.91 -1.23 -16.07
N LEU A 11 -111.90 -1.79 -15.39
CA LEU A 11 -110.59 -2.18 -15.96
C LEU A 11 -109.58 -2.55 -14.84
N ASN A 12 -108.78 -3.57 -15.15
CA ASN A 12 -107.34 -3.70 -14.88
C ASN A 12 -106.78 -4.29 -13.57
N ALA A 13 -106.16 -5.45 -13.82
CA ALA A 13 -104.73 -5.69 -13.61
C ALA A 13 -104.26 -6.00 -12.19
N SER A 14 -104.13 -7.31 -11.97
CA SER A 14 -103.03 -7.94 -11.24
C SER A 14 -101.75 -7.11 -11.29
N SER A 15 -101.31 -6.60 -10.15
CA SER A 15 -99.94 -6.15 -9.90
C SER A 15 -99.61 -6.46 -8.44
N ILE A 16 -99.25 -7.72 -8.17
CA ILE A 16 -98.41 -8.01 -7.00
C ILE A 16 -97.07 -7.36 -7.33
N PHE A 17 -96.84 -6.19 -6.76
CA PHE A 17 -95.59 -5.47 -6.87
C PHE A 17 -94.46 -6.36 -6.39
N VAL A 18 -93.54 -6.68 -7.31
CA VAL A 18 -92.23 -7.25 -7.05
C VAL A 18 -91.40 -6.17 -6.34
N LEU A 19 -91.60 -6.03 -5.03
CA LEU A 19 -90.85 -5.10 -4.15
C LEU A 19 -89.63 -5.77 -3.49
N THR A 20 -89.47 -7.07 -3.65
CA THR A 20 -88.40 -7.87 -3.04
C THR A 20 -86.99 -7.63 -3.60
N PRO A 21 -86.72 -7.51 -4.93
CA PRO A 21 -85.35 -7.38 -5.42
C PRO A 21 -84.71 -6.01 -5.16
N LEU A 22 -85.50 -4.93 -5.07
CA LEU A 22 -84.98 -3.57 -4.82
C LEU A 22 -84.57 -3.37 -3.34
N LEU A 23 -85.34 -3.93 -2.41
CA LEU A 23 -85.03 -3.91 -0.97
C LEU A 23 -83.78 -4.74 -0.66
N THR A 24 -83.62 -5.94 -1.24
CA THR A 24 -82.40 -6.74 -1.08
C THR A 24 -81.16 -6.09 -1.70
N ALA A 25 -81.28 -5.40 -2.83
CA ALA A 25 -80.17 -4.68 -3.44
C ALA A 25 -79.72 -3.45 -2.61
N CYS A 26 -80.68 -2.75 -1.99
CA CYS A 26 -80.39 -1.60 -1.12
C CYS A 26 -79.73 -2.04 0.21
N VAL A 27 -80.27 -3.10 0.84
CA VAL A 27 -79.72 -3.68 2.08
C VAL A 27 -78.29 -4.21 1.88
N ASN A 28 -78.01 -4.83 0.72
CA ASN A 28 -76.66 -5.31 0.42
C ASN A 28 -75.66 -4.16 0.23
N ARG A 29 -76.08 -3.05 -0.40
CA ARG A 29 -75.23 -1.87 -0.60
C ARG A 29 -74.91 -1.14 0.71
N GLU A 30 -75.89 -1.03 1.60
CA GLU A 30 -75.70 -0.44 2.93
C GLU A 30 -74.74 -1.28 3.79
N ALA A 31 -74.90 -2.61 3.78
CA ALA A 31 -74.00 -3.52 4.50
C ALA A 31 -72.56 -3.49 3.96
N ILE A 32 -72.38 -3.38 2.63
CA ILE A 32 -71.06 -3.19 1.99
C ILE A 32 -70.43 -1.87 2.43
N ASN A 33 -71.18 -0.78 2.48
CA ASN A 33 -70.68 0.53 2.90
C ASN A 33 -70.29 0.55 4.39
N GLU A 34 -71.08 -0.07 5.27
CA GLU A 34 -70.75 -0.19 6.69
C GLU A 34 -69.53 -1.08 6.93
N GLU A 35 -69.35 -2.15 6.14
CA GLU A 35 -68.14 -2.94 6.19
C GLU A 35 -66.92 -2.16 5.72
N LEU A 36 -67.00 -1.41 4.60
CA LEU A 36 -65.91 -0.55 4.14
C LEU A 36 -65.54 0.50 5.21
N LYS A 37 -66.55 1.11 5.84
CA LYS A 37 -66.36 2.06 6.95
C LYS A 37 -65.70 1.40 8.16
N ARG A 38 -66.05 0.16 8.49
CA ARG A 38 -65.40 -0.64 9.54
C ARG A 38 -63.93 -0.88 9.22
N LEU A 39 -63.60 -1.27 7.99
CA LEU A 39 -62.21 -1.48 7.56
C LEU A 39 -61.40 -0.18 7.63
N ASN A 40 -61.96 0.92 7.10
CA ASN A 40 -61.33 2.24 7.08
C ASN A 40 -61.19 2.89 8.46
N ALA A 41 -61.89 2.40 9.49
CA ALA A 41 -61.75 2.88 10.86
C ALA A 41 -60.37 2.56 11.48
N ASN A 42 -59.58 1.63 10.91
CA ASN A 42 -58.19 1.34 11.30
C ASN A 42 -58.01 0.96 12.79
N ASN A 43 -59.03 0.32 13.39
CA ASN A 43 -59.04 -0.05 14.81
C ASN A 43 -58.62 -1.51 15.07
N PHE A 44 -57.86 -2.12 14.14
CA PHE A 44 -57.46 -3.52 14.22
C PHE A 44 -56.03 -3.67 14.72
N ASP A 45 -55.76 -4.66 15.57
CA ASP A 45 -54.42 -4.96 16.06
C ASP A 45 -53.72 -6.01 15.21
N PHE A 46 -52.39 -5.87 15.11
CA PHE A 46 -51.54 -6.78 14.36
C PHE A 46 -50.53 -7.47 15.25
N ASN A 47 -50.33 -8.76 15.00
CA ASN A 47 -49.34 -9.58 15.67
C ASN A 47 -48.09 -9.72 14.81
N TYR A 48 -46.94 -9.90 15.46
CA TYR A 48 -45.65 -10.14 14.82
C TYR A 48 -44.91 -11.25 15.58
N PRO A 49 -44.44 -12.31 14.93
CA PRO A 49 -43.72 -13.41 15.59
C PRO A 49 -42.46 -12.93 16.31
N ASN A 50 -42.29 -13.29 17.59
CA ASN A 50 -41.13 -12.89 18.40
C ASN A 50 -40.83 -11.38 18.34
N LYS A 51 -41.88 -10.55 18.31
CA LYS A 51 -41.77 -9.07 18.19
C LYS A 51 -40.75 -8.48 19.17
N ASN A 52 -40.83 -8.86 20.44
CA ASN A 52 -39.93 -8.40 21.51
C ASN A 52 -38.47 -8.86 21.38
N GLN A 53 -38.16 -9.79 20.48
CA GLN A 53 -36.81 -10.26 20.19
C GLN A 53 -36.28 -9.75 18.83
N THR A 54 -37.14 -9.12 18.02
CA THR A 54 -36.81 -8.65 16.67
C THR A 54 -36.60 -7.14 16.69
N TYR A 55 -35.50 -6.64 16.14
CA TYR A 55 -35.30 -5.20 15.97
C TYR A 55 -36.27 -4.66 14.91
N ALA A 56 -36.74 -3.43 15.06
CA ALA A 56 -37.62 -2.81 14.07
C ALA A 56 -36.94 -2.68 12.69
N LEU A 57 -35.60 -2.53 12.67
CA LEU A 57 -34.79 -2.54 11.44
C LEU A 57 -34.83 -3.87 10.68
N ASP A 58 -34.99 -4.98 11.39
CA ASP A 58 -35.00 -6.33 10.81
C ASP A 58 -36.42 -6.82 10.47
N ALA A 59 -37.44 -6.04 10.83
CA ALA A 59 -38.83 -6.40 10.62
C ALA A 59 -39.19 -6.46 9.14
N LYS A 60 -39.96 -7.51 8.79
CA LYS A 60 -40.46 -7.80 7.44
C LYS A 60 -41.98 -7.60 7.39
N ALA A 61 -42.45 -6.88 6.38
CA ALA A 61 -43.87 -6.49 6.29
C ALA A 61 -44.80 -7.71 6.15
N GLU A 62 -44.30 -8.78 5.54
CA GLU A 62 -45.02 -10.02 5.28
C GLU A 62 -45.22 -10.89 6.54
N GLN A 63 -44.53 -10.57 7.64
CA GLN A 63 -44.65 -11.30 8.91
C GLN A 63 -45.75 -10.76 9.83
N PHE A 64 -46.39 -9.64 9.47
CA PHE A 64 -47.53 -9.13 10.23
C PHE A 64 -48.78 -9.98 9.97
N THR A 65 -49.52 -10.27 11.03
CA THR A 65 -50.72 -11.11 11.00
C THR A 65 -51.89 -10.40 11.68
N THR A 66 -53.11 -10.67 11.21
CA THR A 66 -54.36 -10.17 11.79
C THR A 66 -54.90 -11.15 12.83
N ASN A 67 -55.80 -10.71 13.71
CA ASN A 67 -56.54 -11.64 14.56
C ASN A 67 -57.63 -12.32 13.75
N SER A 68 -57.73 -13.65 13.84
CA SER A 68 -58.72 -14.42 13.06
C SER A 68 -60.18 -14.01 13.34
N ASN A 69 -60.47 -13.50 14.55
CA ASN A 69 -61.81 -13.03 14.94
C ASN A 69 -62.24 -11.76 14.19
N ASP A 70 -61.29 -10.98 13.65
CA ASP A 70 -61.59 -9.71 12.98
C ASP A 70 -62.16 -9.91 11.56
N GLN A 71 -62.07 -11.14 11.03
CA GLN A 71 -62.50 -11.54 9.67
C GLN A 71 -61.92 -10.63 8.58
N ILE A 72 -60.62 -10.35 8.69
CA ILE A 72 -59.87 -9.50 7.75
C ILE A 72 -58.55 -10.15 7.34
N GLU A 73 -58.09 -9.80 6.16
CA GLU A 73 -56.77 -10.13 5.64
C GLU A 73 -55.96 -8.85 5.38
N LEU A 74 -54.67 -8.90 5.70
CA LEU A 74 -53.69 -7.87 5.39
C LEU A 74 -53.27 -7.98 3.92
N VAL A 75 -53.46 -6.91 3.15
CA VAL A 75 -53.11 -6.84 1.73
C VAL A 75 -52.09 -5.74 1.51
N GLU A 76 -51.10 -6.00 0.63
CA GLU A 76 -50.02 -5.07 0.30
C GLU A 76 -49.27 -4.48 1.52
N PRO A 77 -48.87 -5.29 2.53
CA PRO A 77 -48.19 -4.74 3.70
C PRO A 77 -46.80 -4.20 3.31
N LYS A 78 -46.49 -2.98 3.76
CA LYS A 78 -45.21 -2.32 3.56
C LYS A 78 -44.80 -1.54 4.80
N ILE A 79 -43.60 -1.78 5.33
CA ILE A 79 -43.06 -0.94 6.41
C ILE A 79 -42.47 0.33 5.79
N ILE A 80 -43.08 1.48 6.08
CA ILE A 80 -42.70 2.78 5.53
C ILE A 80 -41.75 3.58 6.45
N GLN A 81 -41.68 3.23 7.73
CA GLN A 81 -40.77 3.86 8.69
C GLN A 81 -40.35 2.84 9.76
N ARG A 82 -39.11 2.96 10.23
CA ARG A 82 -38.54 2.12 11.29
C ARG A 82 -37.81 3.02 12.27
N VAL A 83 -38.18 2.95 13.55
CA VAL A 83 -37.57 3.72 14.65
C VAL A 83 -37.08 2.73 15.68
N ASN A 84 -35.87 2.22 15.47
CA ASN A 84 -35.30 1.13 16.27
C ASN A 84 -35.05 1.50 17.73
N GLN A 85 -34.66 2.76 17.96
CA GLN A 85 -34.41 3.34 19.29
C GLN A 85 -35.68 3.42 20.14
N GLU A 86 -36.85 3.49 19.49
CA GLU A 86 -38.16 3.51 20.15
C GLU A 86 -38.88 2.16 20.05
N ALA A 87 -38.24 1.14 19.46
CA ALA A 87 -38.86 -0.17 19.22
C ALA A 87 -40.18 -0.09 18.42
N LYS A 88 -40.22 0.76 17.38
CA LYS A 88 -41.41 1.03 16.56
C LYS A 88 -41.18 0.82 15.06
N ALA A 89 -42.22 0.40 14.37
CA ALA A 89 -42.30 0.39 12.91
C ALA A 89 -43.68 0.90 12.45
N THR A 90 -43.71 1.67 11.36
CA THR A 90 -44.95 2.15 10.75
C THR A 90 -45.29 1.28 9.55
N LEU A 91 -46.39 0.52 9.67
CA LEU A 91 -46.91 -0.35 8.62
C LEU A 91 -47.93 0.43 7.78
N GLN A 92 -47.73 0.47 6.47
CA GLN A 92 -48.71 0.86 5.47
C GLN A 92 -49.33 -0.40 4.87
N TYR A 93 -50.65 -0.45 4.72
CA TYR A 93 -51.34 -1.66 4.29
C TYR A 93 -52.77 -1.36 3.81
N ARG A 94 -53.45 -2.36 3.26
CA ARG A 94 -54.90 -2.39 3.05
C ARG A 94 -55.51 -3.58 3.77
N LEU A 95 -56.81 -3.52 4.07
CA LEU A 95 -57.57 -4.62 4.67
C LEU A 95 -58.58 -5.14 3.66
N LYS A 96 -58.63 -6.45 3.50
CA LYS A 96 -59.66 -7.15 2.73
C LYS A 96 -60.64 -7.84 3.68
N SER A 97 -61.95 -7.65 3.48
CA SER A 97 -62.96 -8.36 4.25
C SER A 97 -62.99 -9.85 3.87
N LEU A 98 -63.08 -10.72 4.87
CA LEU A 98 -63.28 -12.16 4.70
C LEU A 98 -64.76 -12.58 4.91
N LYS A 99 -65.68 -11.61 5.06
CA LYS A 99 -67.11 -11.86 5.26
C LYS A 99 -67.76 -12.36 3.97
N THR A 100 -68.07 -13.65 3.92
CA THR A 100 -68.66 -14.29 2.73
C THR A 100 -70.13 -13.93 2.50
N ASN A 101 -70.84 -13.48 3.53
CA ASN A 101 -72.27 -13.13 3.44
C ASN A 101 -72.56 -11.85 2.65
N LEU A 102 -71.54 -11.05 2.31
CA LEU A 102 -71.69 -9.79 1.57
C LEU A 102 -71.55 -9.97 0.05
N ASN A 103 -71.04 -11.11 -0.43
CA ASN A 103 -70.85 -11.42 -1.86
C ASN A 103 -70.17 -10.29 -2.67
N ALA A 104 -69.22 -9.57 -2.05
CA ALA A 104 -68.48 -8.48 -2.67
C ALA A 104 -67.01 -8.49 -2.22
N GLU A 105 -66.10 -8.10 -3.10
CA GLU A 105 -64.70 -7.87 -2.73
C GLU A 105 -64.56 -6.45 -2.15
N ILE A 106 -64.43 -6.36 -0.82
CA ILE A 106 -64.36 -5.10 -0.09
C ILE A 106 -62.93 -4.94 0.42
N ILE A 107 -62.23 -3.92 -0.09
CA ILE A 107 -60.86 -3.57 0.28
C ILE A 107 -60.86 -2.13 0.79
N SER A 108 -60.17 -1.89 1.90
CA SER A 108 -60.01 -0.56 2.49
C SER A 108 -59.19 0.38 1.60
N ASP A 109 -59.21 1.67 1.96
CA ASP A 109 -58.19 2.62 1.53
C ASP A 109 -56.80 2.22 2.07
N ILE A 110 -55.75 2.93 1.63
CA ILE A 110 -54.40 2.74 2.19
C ILE A 110 -54.39 3.28 3.61
N LEU A 111 -54.11 2.40 4.57
CA LEU A 111 -54.04 2.70 6.00
C LEU A 111 -52.59 2.70 6.46
N THR A 112 -52.34 3.39 7.57
CA THR A 112 -51.05 3.35 8.28
C THR A 112 -51.29 3.09 9.77
N LYS A 113 -50.43 2.27 10.38
CA LYS A 113 -50.46 2.03 11.83
C LYS A 113 -49.03 1.95 12.38
N GLU A 114 -48.79 2.64 13.49
CA GLU A 114 -47.56 2.48 14.27
C GLU A 114 -47.69 1.21 15.11
N ILE A 115 -46.71 0.33 14.99
CA ILE A 115 -46.61 -0.90 15.78
C ILE A 115 -45.40 -0.80 16.70
N SER A 116 -45.68 -0.80 18.00
CA SER A 116 -44.68 -0.77 19.07
C SER A 116 -44.46 -2.16 19.68
N GLY A 117 -43.42 -2.28 20.50
CA GLY A 117 -43.06 -3.49 21.23
C GLY A 117 -42.05 -4.40 20.53
N PHE A 118 -41.34 -3.86 19.52
CA PHE A 118 -40.14 -4.52 18.99
C PHE A 118 -39.00 -4.54 20.02
N LYS A 119 -37.88 -5.19 19.70
CA LYS A 119 -36.66 -5.05 20.50
C LYS A 119 -36.05 -3.67 20.27
N GLN A 120 -35.77 -2.95 21.36
CA GLN A 120 -35.08 -1.66 21.31
C GLN A 120 -33.63 -1.86 20.87
N GLY A 121 -33.15 -1.04 19.93
CA GLY A 121 -31.79 -1.11 19.43
C GLY A 121 -31.25 0.23 18.95
N LEU A 122 -30.02 0.21 18.43
CA LEU A 122 -29.37 1.39 17.87
C LEU A 122 -30.08 1.86 16.59
N SER A 123 -29.98 3.16 16.31
CA SER A 123 -30.37 3.72 15.02
C SER A 123 -29.51 3.16 13.89
N LEU A 124 -30.00 3.27 12.65
CA LEU A 124 -29.22 2.87 11.47
C LEU A 124 -27.90 3.66 11.37
N GLU A 125 -27.90 4.95 11.71
CA GLU A 125 -26.70 5.79 11.69
C GLU A 125 -25.64 5.33 12.69
N GLU A 126 -26.04 4.98 13.91
CA GLU A 126 -25.15 4.43 14.93
C GLU A 126 -24.59 3.06 14.52
N LEU A 127 -25.43 2.21 13.92
CA LEU A 127 -24.99 0.91 13.38
C LEU A 127 -23.96 1.09 12.26
N ILE A 128 -24.21 2.01 11.33
CA ILE A 128 -23.27 2.35 10.25
C ILE A 128 -21.95 2.87 10.83
N THR A 129 -22.02 3.77 11.81
CA THR A 129 -20.84 4.35 12.46
C THR A 129 -20.01 3.27 13.15
N ASN A 130 -20.64 2.41 13.94
CA ASN A 130 -19.99 1.30 14.63
C ASN A 130 -19.32 0.34 13.64
N GLU A 131 -19.98 0.02 12.54
CA GLU A 131 -19.40 -0.87 11.53
C GLU A 131 -18.23 -0.21 10.80
N LYS A 132 -18.35 1.07 10.43
CA LYS A 132 -17.24 1.85 9.86
C LYS A 132 -16.03 1.89 10.79
N GLU A 133 -16.23 2.04 12.10
CA GLU A 133 -15.15 1.98 13.08
C GLU A 133 -14.47 0.62 13.14
N LYS A 134 -15.22 -0.49 13.07
CA LYS A 134 -14.63 -1.85 13.00
C LYS A 134 -13.79 -2.02 11.72
N LEU A 135 -14.32 -1.60 10.57
CA LEU A 135 -13.57 -1.63 9.31
C LEU A 135 -12.29 -0.79 9.40
N ASN A 136 -12.37 0.39 10.03
CA ASN A 136 -11.20 1.25 10.26
C ASN A 136 -10.13 0.61 11.18
N LYS A 137 -10.54 -0.19 12.17
CA LYS A 137 -9.61 -0.91 13.06
C LYS A 137 -8.98 -2.15 12.41
N THR A 138 -9.59 -2.65 11.33
CA THR A 138 -9.11 -3.85 10.63
C THR A 138 -7.91 -3.51 9.74
N ASN A 139 -6.78 -4.19 9.93
CA ASN A 139 -5.59 -4.01 9.09
C ASN A 139 -5.31 -5.27 8.27
N PHE A 140 -4.74 -5.06 7.09
CA PHE A 140 -4.32 -6.12 6.18
C PHE A 140 -2.82 -6.05 5.98
N THR A 141 -2.20 -7.23 5.84
CA THR A 141 -0.82 -7.35 5.39
C THR A 141 -0.83 -7.65 3.91
N PHE A 142 0.09 -7.02 3.18
CA PHE A 142 0.21 -7.16 1.74
C PHE A 142 1.59 -7.69 1.40
N ASP A 143 1.64 -8.53 0.38
CA ASP A 143 2.87 -9.06 -0.18
C ASP A 143 2.88 -8.87 -1.70
N TYR A 144 4.08 -8.84 -2.26
CA TYR A 144 4.31 -8.86 -3.69
C TYR A 144 5.25 -10.01 -4.00
N PRO A 145 4.74 -11.15 -4.51
CA PRO A 145 5.57 -12.30 -4.82
C PRO A 145 6.69 -11.96 -5.79
N ASP A 146 7.90 -12.47 -5.55
CA ASP A 146 9.07 -12.31 -6.44
C ASP A 146 9.44 -10.83 -6.72
N LYS A 147 9.19 -9.95 -5.74
CA LYS A 147 9.48 -8.51 -5.86
C LYS A 147 10.97 -8.25 -6.11
N GLU A 148 11.86 -9.06 -5.56
CA GLU A 148 13.31 -8.97 -5.70
C GLU A 148 13.78 -9.16 -7.15
N ASN A 149 13.01 -9.88 -7.98
CA ASN A 149 13.31 -10.08 -9.39
C ASN A 149 12.43 -9.24 -10.33
N THR A 150 11.40 -8.58 -9.79
CA THR A 150 10.48 -7.73 -10.55
C THR A 150 10.99 -6.28 -10.59
N PHE A 151 11.09 -5.70 -11.78
CA PHE A 151 11.40 -4.27 -11.90
C PHE A 151 10.26 -3.43 -11.31
N ILE A 152 10.62 -2.43 -10.52
CA ILE A 152 9.65 -1.59 -9.81
C ILE A 152 8.60 -1.00 -10.75
N GLU A 153 8.98 -0.52 -11.94
CA GLU A 153 8.10 0.07 -12.95
C GLU A 153 7.08 -0.93 -13.53
N GLU A 154 7.36 -2.23 -13.42
CA GLU A 154 6.50 -3.32 -13.87
C GLU A 154 5.52 -3.79 -12.79
N ALA A 155 5.64 -3.29 -11.56
CA ALA A 155 4.72 -3.62 -10.49
C ALA A 155 3.29 -3.16 -10.84
N ARG A 156 2.29 -3.98 -10.50
CA ARG A 156 0.87 -3.80 -10.79
C ARG A 156 0.02 -4.17 -9.58
N LEU A 157 -1.13 -3.52 -9.41
CA LEU A 157 -2.02 -3.75 -8.27
C LEU A 157 -2.54 -5.19 -8.25
N GLU A 158 -2.93 -5.73 -9.42
CA GLU A 158 -3.46 -7.10 -9.55
C GLU A 158 -2.49 -8.21 -9.12
N LYS A 159 -1.20 -7.93 -8.99
CA LYS A 159 -0.19 -8.89 -8.50
C LYS A 159 0.01 -8.85 -6.99
N ILE A 160 -0.55 -7.86 -6.28
CA ILE A 160 -0.44 -7.75 -4.83
C ILE A 160 -1.29 -8.81 -4.17
N GLN A 161 -0.68 -9.61 -3.30
CA GLN A 161 -1.36 -10.62 -2.50
C GLN A 161 -1.73 -10.07 -1.13
N ILE A 162 -2.97 -10.30 -0.74
CA ILE A 162 -3.48 -9.95 0.58
C ILE A 162 -3.27 -11.15 1.49
N LYS A 163 -2.36 -11.03 2.47
CA LYS A 163 -2.14 -12.06 3.51
C LYS A 163 -3.03 -11.74 4.69
N THR A 164 -4.15 -12.45 4.84
CA THR A 164 -5.05 -12.25 5.97
C THR A 164 -5.71 -13.54 6.43
N ASN A 165 -5.98 -13.62 7.73
CA ASN A 165 -6.86 -14.62 8.34
C ASN A 165 -8.26 -14.06 8.63
N ASN A 166 -8.55 -12.83 8.19
CA ASN A 166 -9.83 -12.17 8.46
C ASN A 166 -10.89 -12.58 7.43
N ASN A 167 -12.13 -12.70 7.89
CA ASN A 167 -13.29 -13.05 7.07
C ASN A 167 -13.80 -11.89 6.18
N TYR A 168 -13.17 -10.72 6.22
CA TYR A 168 -13.54 -9.59 5.37
C TYR A 168 -13.01 -9.82 3.95
N GLN A 169 -13.92 -10.15 3.03
CA GLN A 169 -13.58 -10.57 1.67
C GLN A 169 -13.40 -9.42 0.67
N ASN A 170 -13.79 -8.21 1.06
CA ASN A 170 -13.95 -7.09 0.14
C ASN A 170 -12.92 -5.99 0.43
N VAL A 171 -11.78 -6.08 -0.24
CA VAL A 171 -10.71 -5.08 -0.20
C VAL A 171 -10.49 -4.52 -1.60
N GLU A 172 -10.52 -3.20 -1.71
CA GLU A 172 -10.25 -2.48 -2.95
C GLU A 172 -8.87 -1.85 -2.88
N LEU A 173 -8.01 -2.10 -3.88
CA LEU A 173 -6.68 -1.50 -4.00
C LEU A 173 -6.68 -0.44 -5.11
N LYS A 174 -6.03 0.70 -4.89
CA LYS A 174 -5.99 1.80 -5.86
C LYS A 174 -4.73 2.66 -5.70
N ASN A 175 -4.54 3.61 -6.62
CA ASN A 175 -3.51 4.65 -6.56
C ASN A 175 -2.09 4.12 -6.34
N LEU A 176 -1.68 3.16 -7.19
CA LEU A 176 -0.31 2.65 -7.19
C LEU A 176 0.68 3.73 -7.64
N THR A 177 1.74 3.90 -6.85
CA THR A 177 2.88 4.77 -7.16
C THR A 177 4.18 4.01 -6.96
N HIS A 178 5.21 4.44 -7.68
CA HIS A 178 6.54 3.84 -7.69
C HIS A 178 7.55 4.84 -7.16
N ASP A 179 8.36 4.42 -6.19
CA ASP A 179 9.48 5.20 -5.67
C ASP A 179 10.80 4.50 -6.02
N LEU A 180 11.46 5.03 -7.06
CA LEU A 180 12.73 4.54 -7.56
C LEU A 180 13.90 4.77 -6.58
N LYS A 181 13.77 5.73 -5.64
CA LYS A 181 14.84 6.02 -4.67
C LYS A 181 14.87 4.98 -3.55
N THR A 182 13.70 4.56 -3.11
CA THR A 182 13.54 3.59 -2.02
C THR A 182 13.27 2.16 -2.51
N ASN A 183 13.24 1.96 -3.83
CA ASN A 183 12.90 0.69 -4.48
C ASN A 183 11.61 0.08 -3.92
N SER A 184 10.58 0.93 -3.81
CA SER A 184 9.32 0.58 -3.19
C SER A 184 8.11 1.04 -3.99
N ILE A 185 7.03 0.27 -3.91
CA ILE A 185 5.72 0.70 -4.40
C ILE A 185 4.88 1.15 -3.22
N SER A 186 4.03 2.15 -3.45
CA SER A 186 3.01 2.55 -2.49
C SER A 186 1.63 2.51 -3.13
N PHE A 187 0.62 2.13 -2.37
CA PHE A 187 -0.76 2.08 -2.86
C PHE A 187 -1.73 2.34 -1.72
N GLU A 188 -2.97 2.61 -2.09
CA GLU A 188 -4.09 2.84 -1.20
C GLU A 188 -4.99 1.62 -1.16
N TYR A 189 -5.58 1.33 0.00
CA TYR A 189 -6.62 0.32 0.13
C TYR A 189 -7.80 0.81 0.98
N GLN A 190 -8.97 0.24 0.69
CA GLN A 190 -10.17 0.40 1.49
C GLN A 190 -10.85 -0.95 1.69
N ILE A 191 -11.42 -1.14 2.87
CA ILE A 191 -12.20 -2.32 3.23
C ILE A 191 -13.66 -1.90 3.16
N PHE A 192 -14.50 -2.71 2.55
CA PHE A 192 -15.92 -2.39 2.45
C PHE A 192 -16.80 -3.57 2.78
N MET A 193 -18.01 -3.27 3.24
CA MET A 193 -19.08 -4.23 3.40
C MET A 193 -20.23 -3.80 2.50
N GLU A 194 -20.68 -4.73 1.65
CA GLU A 194 -21.82 -4.51 0.78
C GLU A 194 -23.12 -4.86 1.49
N ASN A 195 -24.21 -4.20 1.08
CA ASN A 195 -25.57 -4.51 1.51
C ASN A 195 -25.82 -4.44 3.03
N PHE A 196 -25.08 -3.61 3.79
CA PHE A 196 -25.42 -3.34 5.19
C PHE A 196 -26.68 -2.50 5.25
N TYR A 197 -27.83 -3.13 5.53
CA TYR A 197 -29.15 -2.49 5.45
C TYR A 197 -29.36 -1.72 4.13
N GLY A 198 -28.90 -2.31 3.02
CA GLY A 198 -29.03 -1.72 1.68
C GLY A 198 -28.01 -0.63 1.34
N GLN A 199 -26.97 -0.45 2.16
CA GLN A 199 -25.91 0.54 1.93
C GLN A 199 -24.53 -0.11 1.87
N LYS A 200 -23.61 0.51 1.12
CA LYS A 200 -22.17 0.16 1.14
C LYS A 200 -21.49 0.99 2.22
N ILE A 201 -20.83 0.32 3.17
CA ILE A 201 -19.99 0.98 4.18
C ILE A 201 -18.54 0.73 3.82
N SER A 202 -17.75 1.80 3.76
CA SER A 202 -16.31 1.73 3.49
C SER A 202 -15.51 2.28 4.68
N SER A 203 -14.37 1.65 4.94
CA SER A 203 -13.33 2.23 5.80
C SER A 203 -12.78 3.52 5.20
N ASN A 204 -12.06 4.28 6.03
CA ASN A 204 -11.14 5.31 5.57
C ASN A 204 -10.09 4.71 4.64
N VAL A 205 -9.56 5.54 3.74
CA VAL A 205 -8.44 5.16 2.87
C VAL A 205 -7.20 4.96 3.72
N LYS A 206 -6.51 3.83 3.51
CA LYS A 206 -5.25 3.48 4.16
C LYS A 206 -4.15 3.36 3.12
N LYS A 207 -2.92 3.68 3.51
CA LYS A 207 -1.73 3.62 2.65
C LYS A 207 -0.80 2.51 3.09
N VAL A 208 -0.19 1.83 2.12
CA VAL A 208 0.77 0.76 2.33
C VAL A 208 1.93 0.94 1.37
N THR A 209 3.12 0.57 1.85
CA THR A 209 4.34 0.55 1.05
C THR A 209 4.92 -0.86 1.10
N ILE A 210 5.35 -1.37 -0.06
CA ILE A 210 6.10 -2.62 -0.19
C ILE A 210 7.46 -2.27 -0.78
N SER A 211 8.53 -2.55 -0.04
CA SER A 211 9.91 -2.30 -0.45
C SER A 211 10.60 -3.59 -0.91
N GLY A 212 11.71 -3.42 -1.66
CA GLY A 212 12.58 -4.50 -2.10
C GLY A 212 12.44 -4.86 -3.57
N PHE A 213 11.92 -3.96 -4.39
CA PHE A 213 11.81 -4.18 -5.83
C PHE A 213 13.16 -4.01 -6.53
N LYS A 214 13.32 -4.66 -7.69
CA LYS A 214 14.50 -4.47 -8.53
C LYS A 214 14.46 -3.10 -9.19
N ASN A 215 15.58 -2.38 -9.16
CA ASN A 215 15.73 -1.10 -9.86
C ASN A 215 16.43 -1.33 -11.21
N LYS A 216 15.76 -0.92 -12.30
CA LYS A 216 16.28 -1.12 -13.65
C LYS A 216 17.56 -0.34 -13.90
N GLN A 217 17.56 0.95 -13.58
CA GLN A 217 18.72 1.83 -13.79
C GLN A 217 19.93 1.37 -12.96
N ALA A 218 19.72 0.96 -11.71
CA ALA A 218 20.80 0.42 -10.89
C ALA A 218 21.38 -0.87 -11.48
N SER A 219 20.52 -1.78 -11.98
CA SER A 219 20.96 -3.01 -12.64
C SER A 219 21.72 -2.74 -13.94
N GLU A 220 21.31 -1.75 -14.73
CA GLU A 220 22.01 -1.33 -15.95
C GLU A 220 23.37 -0.68 -15.65
N ASN A 221 23.44 0.15 -14.61
CA ASN A 221 24.68 0.74 -14.14
C ASN A 221 25.67 -0.33 -13.65
N GLN A 222 25.19 -1.31 -12.88
CA GLN A 222 25.99 -2.45 -12.43
C GLN A 222 26.57 -3.23 -13.61
N ASN A 223 25.71 -3.68 -14.53
CA ASN A 223 26.14 -4.46 -15.70
C ASN A 223 27.15 -3.68 -16.55
N SER A 224 26.95 -2.37 -16.72
CA SER A 224 27.88 -1.49 -17.45
C SER A 224 29.25 -1.44 -16.79
N VAL A 225 29.30 -1.24 -15.47
CA VAL A 225 30.55 -1.17 -14.70
C VAL A 225 31.26 -2.52 -14.69
N ASP A 226 30.54 -3.61 -14.46
CA ASP A 226 31.11 -4.97 -14.44
C ASP A 226 31.70 -5.37 -15.79
N THR A 227 30.97 -5.10 -16.88
CA THR A 227 31.45 -5.38 -18.26
C THR A 227 32.66 -4.51 -18.62
N PHE A 228 32.63 -3.23 -18.22
CA PHE A 228 33.74 -2.32 -18.43
C PHE A 228 35.00 -2.79 -17.70
N LEU A 229 34.91 -3.05 -16.39
CA LEU A 229 36.06 -3.49 -15.60
C LEU A 229 36.64 -4.81 -16.09
N ALA A 230 35.82 -5.75 -16.55
CA ALA A 230 36.28 -7.02 -17.08
C ALA A 230 37.20 -6.88 -18.32
N SER A 231 37.01 -5.84 -19.13
CA SER A 231 37.79 -5.60 -20.36
C SER A 231 38.81 -4.47 -20.24
N TYR A 232 38.65 -3.60 -19.25
CA TYR A 232 39.47 -2.42 -19.08
C TYR A 232 40.85 -2.74 -18.49
N THR A 233 41.88 -2.22 -19.16
CA THR A 233 43.27 -2.34 -18.75
C THR A 233 43.84 -0.93 -18.53
N ILE A 234 44.44 -0.71 -17.37
CA ILE A 234 45.10 0.56 -17.05
C ILE A 234 46.36 0.69 -17.90
N ALA A 235 46.55 1.87 -18.48
CA ALA A 235 47.70 2.24 -19.29
C ALA A 235 48.22 3.62 -18.88
N GLU A 236 49.39 4.00 -19.38
CA GLU A 236 49.89 5.37 -19.28
C GLU A 236 48.91 6.34 -19.96
N ASN A 237 48.77 7.53 -19.40
CA ASN A 237 47.91 8.56 -19.95
C ASN A 237 48.42 8.97 -21.35
N PRO A 238 47.62 8.82 -22.43
CA PRO A 238 48.05 9.12 -23.79
C PRO A 238 48.30 10.62 -24.03
N LEU A 239 47.85 11.50 -23.13
CA LEU A 239 48.06 12.95 -23.22
C LEU A 239 49.45 13.38 -22.72
N ILE A 240 50.23 12.46 -22.17
CA ILE A 240 51.61 12.75 -21.80
C ILE A 240 52.39 12.98 -23.09
N ASN A 241 52.85 14.22 -23.29
CA ASN A 241 53.59 14.60 -24.48
C ASN A 241 54.86 13.76 -24.61
N GLN A 242 54.95 12.97 -25.67
CA GLN A 242 56.09 12.09 -25.95
C GLN A 242 57.36 12.87 -26.29
N ASP A 243 57.23 14.13 -26.74
CA ASP A 243 58.36 15.02 -27.02
C ASP A 243 59.01 15.56 -25.72
N LEU A 244 58.29 15.49 -24.60
CA LEU A 244 58.88 15.69 -23.29
C LEU A 244 59.54 14.39 -22.88
N ASN A 245 60.86 14.42 -22.64
CA ASN A 245 61.65 13.27 -22.18
C ASN A 245 61.34 12.94 -20.69
N ILE A 246 60.07 12.78 -20.35
CA ILE A 246 59.56 12.47 -19.02
C ILE A 246 59.57 10.96 -18.86
N LYS A 247 60.45 10.46 -18.01
CA LYS A 247 60.45 9.06 -17.57
C LYS A 247 59.58 8.92 -16.34
N LEU A 248 58.51 8.12 -16.45
CA LEU A 248 57.66 7.77 -15.32
C LEU A 248 58.16 6.51 -14.64
N TYR A 249 58.18 6.56 -13.32
CA TYR A 249 58.54 5.46 -12.45
C TYR A 249 57.39 5.17 -11.48
N SER A 250 57.36 3.98 -10.88
CA SER A 250 56.39 3.61 -9.84
C SER A 250 56.33 4.62 -8.69
N THR A 251 57.49 5.12 -8.28
CA THR A 251 57.68 6.11 -7.21
C THR A 251 57.18 7.50 -7.58
N SER A 252 56.90 7.75 -8.87
CA SER A 252 56.38 9.03 -9.35
C SER A 252 54.88 9.19 -9.12
N ILE A 253 54.18 8.10 -8.78
CA ILE A 253 52.71 8.09 -8.68
C ILE A 253 52.24 8.18 -7.24
N SER A 254 51.27 9.05 -7.01
CA SER A 254 50.47 9.16 -5.80
C SER A 254 48.99 9.23 -6.16
N GLU A 255 48.09 9.08 -5.19
CA GLU A 255 46.64 9.20 -5.44
C GLU A 255 46.26 10.55 -6.06
N GLN A 256 46.94 11.62 -5.65
CA GLN A 256 46.65 12.98 -6.13
C GLN A 256 47.08 13.19 -7.58
N ASN A 257 48.16 12.54 -8.02
CA ASN A 257 48.72 12.76 -9.34
C ASN A 257 48.41 11.65 -10.36
N ALA A 258 47.91 10.49 -9.90
CA ALA A 258 47.57 9.34 -10.73
C ALA A 258 46.68 9.70 -11.94
N PRO A 259 45.67 10.59 -11.85
CA PRO A 259 44.86 10.97 -13.02
C PRO A 259 45.65 11.64 -14.16
N TYR A 260 46.80 12.26 -13.87
CA TYR A 260 47.65 12.87 -14.90
C TYR A 260 48.54 11.83 -15.60
N PHE A 261 48.84 10.72 -14.93
CA PHE A 261 49.82 9.74 -15.41
C PHE A 261 49.20 8.42 -15.90
N LEU A 262 48.03 8.06 -15.38
CA LEU A 262 47.29 6.86 -15.76
C LEU A 262 46.05 7.25 -16.57
N ASN A 263 45.76 6.47 -17.61
CA ASN A 263 44.64 6.75 -18.50
C ASN A 263 43.31 6.36 -17.85
N LEU A 264 42.69 7.29 -17.12
CA LEU A 264 41.39 7.10 -16.46
C LEU A 264 40.18 7.50 -17.33
N ILE A 265 40.41 7.86 -18.60
CA ILE A 265 39.37 8.34 -19.51
C ILE A 265 38.71 7.15 -20.21
N ASN A 266 37.39 7.17 -20.34
CA ASN A 266 36.61 6.19 -21.09
C ASN A 266 35.36 6.85 -21.72
N ASP A 267 34.79 6.17 -22.72
CA ASP A 267 33.59 6.57 -23.46
C ASP A 267 32.29 6.04 -22.84
N LYS A 268 32.35 5.36 -21.68
CA LYS A 268 31.20 4.66 -21.07
C LYS A 268 30.49 5.44 -19.98
N GLU A 269 30.86 6.71 -19.80
CA GLU A 269 30.39 7.58 -18.71
C GLU A 269 30.64 6.96 -17.32
N ILE A 270 31.70 6.17 -17.18
CA ILE A 270 32.11 5.57 -15.90
C ILE A 270 33.18 6.47 -15.29
N ASN A 271 32.95 6.96 -14.08
CA ASN A 271 33.96 7.72 -13.36
C ASN A 271 34.97 6.76 -12.73
N LEU A 272 36.26 6.97 -13.01
CA LEU A 272 37.35 6.18 -12.47
C LEU A 272 38.18 6.99 -11.48
N LYS A 273 38.51 6.38 -10.35
CA LYS A 273 39.42 6.93 -9.33
C LYS A 273 40.39 5.87 -8.85
N ILE A 274 41.56 6.31 -8.42
CA ILE A 274 42.60 5.44 -7.86
C ILE A 274 42.78 5.79 -6.38
N LYS A 275 42.92 4.75 -5.54
CA LYS A 275 43.21 4.84 -4.11
C LYS A 275 44.18 3.74 -3.68
N ASN A 276 44.74 3.87 -2.48
CA ASN A 276 45.59 2.89 -1.80
C ASN A 276 46.76 2.42 -2.67
N ILE A 277 47.48 3.35 -3.28
CA ILE A 277 48.62 3.03 -4.13
C ILE A 277 49.77 2.51 -3.26
N LYS A 278 50.35 1.38 -3.65
CA LYS A 278 51.54 0.79 -3.03
C LYS A 278 52.50 0.29 -4.10
N ILE A 279 53.79 0.50 -3.92
CA ILE A 279 54.83 -0.11 -4.76
C ILE A 279 54.97 -1.57 -4.34
N ASP A 280 55.18 -2.47 -5.31
CA ASP A 280 55.43 -3.89 -5.03
C ASP A 280 56.84 -4.08 -4.47
N ASP A 281 56.93 -4.71 -3.30
CA ASP A 281 58.21 -4.95 -2.59
C ASP A 281 59.17 -5.83 -3.40
N ASN A 282 58.66 -6.73 -4.25
CA ASN A 282 59.44 -7.65 -5.08
C ASN A 282 59.69 -7.11 -6.50
N ASN A 283 58.93 -6.10 -6.92
CA ASN A 283 59.09 -5.47 -8.22
C ASN A 283 58.89 -3.96 -8.09
N LEU A 284 59.99 -3.24 -7.85
CA LEU A 284 59.99 -1.79 -7.71
C LEU A 284 59.45 -1.05 -8.93
N ASN A 285 59.28 -1.68 -10.09
CA ASN A 285 58.66 -1.06 -11.27
C ASN A 285 57.13 -1.21 -11.30
N GLN A 286 56.55 -1.98 -10.37
CA GLN A 286 55.13 -2.24 -10.30
C GLN A 286 54.50 -1.48 -9.13
N ILE A 287 53.31 -0.94 -9.38
CA ILE A 287 52.40 -0.47 -8.34
C ILE A 287 51.17 -1.37 -8.30
N SER A 288 50.62 -1.53 -7.10
CA SER A 288 49.28 -2.04 -6.84
C SER A 288 48.40 -0.90 -6.34
N PHE A 289 47.12 -0.91 -6.71
CA PHE A 289 46.17 0.12 -6.32
C PHE A 289 44.72 -0.38 -6.41
N THR A 290 43.84 0.33 -5.72
CA THR A 290 42.39 0.14 -5.81
C THR A 290 41.82 1.03 -6.91
N LEU A 291 41.28 0.43 -7.96
CA LEU A 291 40.51 1.13 -8.99
C LEU A 291 39.04 1.18 -8.56
N VAL A 292 38.52 2.38 -8.38
CA VAL A 292 37.11 2.65 -8.06
C VAL A 292 36.41 3.06 -9.34
N ALA A 293 35.44 2.27 -9.78
CA ALA A 293 34.59 2.57 -10.93
C ALA A 293 33.16 2.87 -10.49
N GLN A 294 32.64 4.02 -10.91
CA GLN A 294 31.33 4.51 -10.51
C GLN A 294 30.48 4.89 -11.73
N LYS A 295 29.21 4.47 -11.72
CA LYS A 295 28.19 4.94 -12.68
C LYS A 295 26.86 5.14 -11.95
N GLY A 296 26.36 6.38 -11.95
CA GLY A 296 25.25 6.78 -11.09
C GLY A 296 25.56 6.48 -9.61
N ASP A 297 24.64 5.76 -8.95
CA ASP A 297 24.78 5.36 -7.54
C ASP A 297 25.53 4.03 -7.35
N TYR A 298 25.84 3.30 -8.43
CA TYR A 298 26.61 2.06 -8.34
C TYR A 298 28.10 2.33 -8.34
N THR A 299 28.81 1.71 -7.40
CA THR A 299 30.28 1.78 -7.27
C THR A 299 30.84 0.39 -7.08
N LYS A 300 31.93 0.08 -7.78
CA LYS A 300 32.71 -1.15 -7.59
C LYS A 300 34.18 -0.81 -7.43
N GLU A 301 34.85 -1.54 -6.54
CA GLU A 301 36.28 -1.41 -6.28
C GLU A 301 36.98 -2.71 -6.65
N GLU A 302 38.09 -2.63 -7.40
CA GLU A 302 38.93 -3.77 -7.75
C GLU A 302 40.41 -3.46 -7.56
N GLN A 303 41.18 -4.43 -7.06
CA GLN A 303 42.63 -4.31 -7.01
C GLN A 303 43.21 -4.50 -8.41
N ARG A 304 44.10 -3.61 -8.81
CA ARG A 304 44.81 -3.65 -10.09
C ARG A 304 46.27 -3.38 -9.87
N THR A 305 47.08 -3.83 -10.82
CA THR A 305 48.51 -3.54 -10.87
C THR A 305 48.85 -2.83 -12.16
N PHE A 306 49.90 -2.03 -12.12
CA PHE A 306 50.46 -1.40 -13.30
C PHE A 306 51.99 -1.43 -13.22
N THR A 307 52.64 -1.81 -14.31
CA THR A 307 54.10 -1.94 -14.37
C THR A 307 54.67 -0.86 -15.29
N PHE A 308 55.53 -0.01 -14.74
CA PHE A 308 56.23 1.03 -15.47
C PHE A 308 57.33 0.43 -16.34
N LYS A 309 57.53 1.01 -17.53
CA LYS A 309 58.59 0.58 -18.45
C LYS A 309 59.99 1.01 -17.99
N ASN A 310 60.09 2.15 -17.31
CA ASN A 310 61.36 2.66 -16.82
C ASN A 310 61.74 1.93 -15.54
N ASP A 311 62.96 1.43 -15.53
CA ASP A 311 63.48 0.66 -14.40
C ASP A 311 63.92 1.58 -13.26
N VAL A 312 63.23 1.53 -12.11
CA VAL A 312 63.62 2.19 -10.86
C VAL A 312 64.99 1.71 -10.40
N ALA A 313 65.36 0.46 -10.69
CA ALA A 313 66.70 -0.04 -10.37
C ALA A 313 67.78 0.74 -11.13
N SER A 314 67.49 1.29 -12.33
CA SER A 314 68.43 2.15 -13.05
C SER A 314 68.72 3.49 -12.36
N LEU A 315 67.80 3.98 -11.50
CA LEU A 315 68.01 5.18 -10.68
C LEU A 315 68.75 4.87 -9.37
N THR A 316 68.60 3.65 -8.86
CA THR A 316 69.04 3.27 -7.51
C THR A 316 70.30 2.42 -7.48
N ASN A 317 70.56 1.59 -8.49
CA ASN A 317 71.75 0.73 -8.57
C ASN A 317 73.07 1.52 -8.68
N GLY A 318 73.02 2.80 -9.07
CA GLY A 318 74.17 3.70 -9.07
C GLY A 318 74.41 4.43 -7.75
N LEU A 319 73.50 4.30 -6.78
CA LEU A 319 73.59 4.95 -5.48
C LEU A 319 74.31 4.02 -4.50
N SER A 320 75.63 4.06 -4.51
CA SER A 320 76.46 3.48 -3.45
C SER A 320 76.64 4.51 -2.34
N PHE A 321 76.15 4.21 -1.14
CA PHE A 321 76.46 4.99 0.05
C PHE A 321 77.51 4.24 0.86
N ASN A 322 78.61 4.90 1.18
CA ASN A 322 79.68 4.30 1.98
C ASN A 322 79.48 4.52 3.48
N SER A 323 78.57 5.43 3.85
CA SER A 323 78.27 5.74 5.24
C SER A 323 76.86 6.31 5.41
N ILE A 324 76.30 6.19 6.61
CA ILE A 324 74.93 6.69 6.91
C ILE A 324 74.86 8.22 6.88
N GLU A 325 76.00 8.88 7.11
CA GLU A 325 76.18 10.33 7.07
C GLU A 325 76.07 10.89 5.65
N GLU A 326 76.18 10.06 4.61
CA GLU A 326 75.90 10.47 3.23
C GLU A 326 74.39 10.63 2.98
N LEU A 327 73.55 9.96 3.78
CA LEU A 327 72.09 9.95 3.67
C LEU A 327 71.40 10.85 4.72
N TYR A 328 72.00 10.95 5.91
CA TYR A 328 71.42 11.62 7.06
C TYR A 328 72.37 12.65 7.69
N ASP A 329 71.79 13.72 8.22
CA ASP A 329 72.39 14.51 9.28
C ASP A 329 72.16 13.75 10.59
N VAL A 330 73.25 13.28 11.19
CA VAL A 330 73.24 12.47 12.42
C VAL A 330 73.56 13.36 13.62
N ASP A 331 72.63 13.46 14.57
CA ASP A 331 72.89 14.13 15.85
C ASP A 331 73.64 13.20 16.81
N TYR A 332 74.97 13.15 16.65
CA TYR A 332 75.83 12.36 17.52
C TYR A 332 75.81 12.84 18.97
N ALA A 333 75.52 14.11 19.24
CA ALA A 333 75.43 14.61 20.60
C ALA A 333 74.21 14.01 21.30
N PHE A 334 73.08 13.96 20.60
CA PHE A 334 71.89 13.28 21.07
C PHE A 334 72.10 11.77 21.19
N LEU A 335 72.68 11.08 20.20
CA LEU A 335 72.99 9.65 20.31
C LEU A 335 73.90 9.34 21.50
N ASN A 336 74.94 10.15 21.73
CA ASN A 336 75.84 9.99 22.87
C ASN A 336 75.13 10.25 24.20
N SER A 337 74.13 11.15 24.23
CA SER A 337 73.31 11.37 25.43
C SER A 337 72.44 10.16 25.79
N LEU A 338 72.14 9.29 24.82
CA LEU A 338 71.37 8.06 25.03
C LEU A 338 72.25 6.87 25.46
N ALA A 339 73.58 7.01 25.46
CA ALA A 339 74.51 5.94 25.81
C ALA A 339 74.24 5.36 27.21
N GLY A 340 74.18 4.03 27.30
CA GLY A 340 73.90 3.30 28.55
C GLY A 340 72.41 3.07 28.86
N ASN A 341 71.49 3.59 28.04
CA ASN A 341 70.06 3.29 28.17
C ASN A 341 69.66 2.05 27.36
N ASP A 342 68.63 1.33 27.82
CA ASP A 342 67.99 0.26 27.04
C ASP A 342 67.05 0.86 25.98
N LEU A 343 67.42 0.70 24.71
CA LEU A 343 66.72 1.30 23.57
C LEU A 343 65.97 0.29 22.70
N ARG A 344 65.93 -1.00 23.10
CA ARG A 344 65.36 -2.10 22.29
C ARG A 344 63.90 -1.90 21.86
N ASN A 345 63.14 -1.08 22.60
CA ASN A 345 61.74 -0.75 22.30
C ASN A 345 61.52 0.76 22.05
N LYS A 346 62.59 1.52 21.77
CA LYS A 346 62.56 2.99 21.62
C LYS A 346 62.99 3.44 20.22
N THR A 347 62.60 2.71 19.19
CA THR A 347 62.96 2.97 17.77
C THR A 347 62.63 4.41 17.35
N ASN A 348 61.49 4.96 17.78
CA ASN A 348 61.12 6.36 17.49
C ASN A 348 62.08 7.39 18.11
N LEU A 349 62.60 7.13 19.31
CA LEU A 349 63.57 8.00 19.99
C LEU A 349 64.94 7.90 19.33
N LEU A 350 65.30 6.72 18.81
CA LEU A 350 66.55 6.55 18.08
C LEU A 350 66.48 7.22 16.70
N ASN A 351 65.37 7.03 15.98
CA ASN A 351 65.15 7.61 14.66
C ASN A 351 65.12 9.14 14.67
N SER A 352 64.80 9.79 15.80
CA SER A 352 64.87 11.26 15.91
C SER A 352 66.30 11.81 15.84
N ALA A 353 67.33 10.97 16.00
CA ALA A 353 68.73 11.36 15.81
C ALA A 353 69.13 11.53 14.34
N PHE A 354 68.30 11.04 13.41
CA PHE A 354 68.62 10.96 11.99
C PHE A 354 67.67 11.86 11.19
N SER A 355 68.18 12.98 10.68
CA SER A 355 67.44 13.87 9.78
C SER A 355 67.85 13.61 8.33
N LYS A 356 66.89 13.38 7.42
CA LYS A 356 67.21 13.08 6.01
C LYS A 356 67.85 14.31 5.33
N LYS A 357 69.01 14.16 4.69
CA LYS A 357 69.69 15.25 3.95
C LYS A 357 69.00 15.64 2.65
N VAL A 358 68.22 14.74 2.05
CA VAL A 358 67.57 14.96 0.76
C VAL A 358 66.06 14.82 0.90
N GLU A 359 65.35 15.95 1.01
CA GLU A 359 63.88 15.99 1.09
C GLU A 359 63.18 15.47 -0.19
N LYS A 360 63.85 15.50 -1.34
CA LYS A 360 63.26 15.16 -2.66
C LYS A 360 63.15 13.66 -2.96
N LEU A 361 63.63 12.77 -2.08
CA LEU A 361 63.62 11.31 -2.27
C LEU A 361 62.57 10.59 -1.39
N ASN A 362 61.57 11.32 -0.88
CA ASN A 362 60.43 10.67 -0.20
C ASN A 362 59.85 9.56 -1.10
N ASN A 363 59.66 8.37 -0.54
CA ASN A 363 59.25 7.10 -1.18
C ASN A 363 60.34 6.25 -1.88
N LEU A 364 61.57 6.73 -2.06
CA LEU A 364 62.68 5.90 -2.58
C LEU A 364 63.53 5.29 -1.46
N PHE A 365 63.58 5.98 -0.32
CA PHE A 365 64.48 5.70 0.80
C PHE A 365 63.74 5.84 2.15
N ASP A 366 62.53 5.29 2.23
CA ASP A 366 61.81 5.13 3.48
C ASP A 366 62.23 3.82 4.14
N TYR A 367 63.35 3.87 4.85
CA TYR A 367 63.79 2.78 5.72
C TYR A 367 63.86 3.27 7.17
N GLU A 368 63.33 2.46 8.08
CA GLU A 368 63.58 2.58 9.52
C GLU A 368 64.88 1.84 9.84
N ILE A 369 65.73 2.42 10.68
CA ILE A 369 66.92 1.71 11.17
C ILE A 369 66.43 0.65 12.17
N ASN A 370 66.18 -0.56 11.67
CA ASN A 370 65.94 -1.74 12.50
C ASN A 370 67.28 -2.28 12.99
N TRP A 371 67.46 -2.29 14.31
CA TRP A 371 68.58 -2.95 15.01
C TRP A 371 68.14 -4.31 15.56
#